data_AF-A0A1M6M740-F1
#
_entry.id   AF-A0A1M6M740-F1
#
_cell.length_a   1.000
_cell.length_b   1.000
_cell.length_c   1.000
_cell.angle_alpha   90.00
_cell.angle_beta   90.00
_cell.angle_gamma   90.00
#
_symmetry.space_group_name_H-M   'P 1'
#
loop_
_entity.id
_entity.type
_entity.pdbx_description
1 polymer ?
#
loop_
_entity_poly.entity_id
_entity_poly.type
_entity_poly.pdbx_seq_one_letter_code
_entity_poly.pdbx_strand_id
1 'polypeptide(L)'
;MLVIKIWNYFRGYVVFKLEGLNLERVLNLAVEKDIYLWDIRRISYTTIEGKVGIKGYKELLRILKKTGCRSKIQLKVGYPFFIFKLKRKKIVAVGLIICILLIVSLTSFIWDIEVEGNVYVSKQDILTSLENMGVKVGVFKYYLSSDDIKDNLLINHDELAWVGVEIKGTKIRVEVVEKYEEPVKIDKSIPCDIIAKKNGVIEKIIAKNGVPLVKKGDIVKQNQLLISGKIKEDGGLIRLVHSLGEIYARTFYEKTKKMPIYRVTKIKTGRKFTRRILKFGESTFMFSKGKVPFDKYVVETKNKSLIKWRKINVPVEIVIEEYFEVIEKKKKVPENVLKKALKDFLLVNLIKEIPEEAKIVNKTTNYKIDGNMMWANLTIEALESIGIEKGFDVNELDIDEEE
;
A
#
# COMPACT_ATOMS: atom_id res chain seq x y z
N MET A 1 43.66 -4.79 -36.84
CA MET A 1 43.83 -3.34 -36.51
C MET A 1 43.24 -2.92 -35.15
N LEU A 2 42.05 -3.40 -34.74
CA LEU A 2 41.40 -2.99 -33.47
C LEU A 2 42.12 -3.50 -32.21
N VAL A 3 42.55 -4.77 -32.20
CA VAL A 3 43.24 -5.40 -31.05
C VAL A 3 44.53 -4.68 -30.68
N ILE A 4 45.34 -4.29 -31.66
CA ILE A 4 46.60 -3.56 -31.44
C ILE A 4 46.33 -2.14 -30.90
N LYS A 5 45.28 -1.47 -31.39
CA LYS A 5 44.86 -0.15 -30.86
C LYS A 5 44.40 -0.25 -29.40
N ILE A 6 43.63 -1.29 -29.06
CA ILE A 6 43.16 -1.57 -27.69
C ILE A 6 44.35 -1.90 -26.79
N TRP A 7 45.27 -2.76 -27.24
CA TRP A 7 46.47 -3.13 -26.50
C TRP A 7 47.39 -1.93 -26.20
N ASN A 8 47.59 -1.06 -27.20
CA ASN A 8 48.35 0.18 -27.04
C ASN A 8 47.63 1.17 -26.12
N TYR A 9 46.30 1.17 -26.10
CA TYR A 9 45.51 1.98 -25.15
C TYR A 9 45.66 1.49 -23.70
N PHE A 10 45.68 0.17 -23.46
CA PHE A 10 45.93 -0.41 -22.13
C PHE A 10 47.37 -0.19 -21.64
N ARG A 11 48.37 -0.32 -22.52
CA ARG A 11 49.79 -0.04 -22.18
C ARG A 11 50.09 1.46 -22.08
N GLY A 12 49.28 2.30 -22.71
CA GLY A 12 49.47 3.74 -22.79
C GLY A 12 50.54 4.13 -23.81
N TYR A 13 50.29 5.24 -24.51
CA TYR A 13 51.19 5.78 -25.52
C TYR A 13 51.21 7.30 -25.51
N VAL A 14 52.22 7.85 -26.16
CA VAL A 14 52.48 9.28 -26.26
C VAL A 14 52.46 9.66 -27.73
N VAL A 15 51.73 10.74 -28.05
CA VAL A 15 51.83 11.42 -29.34
C VAL A 15 52.93 12.46 -29.21
N PHE A 16 53.96 12.35 -30.04
CA PHE A 16 55.14 13.19 -29.96
C PHE A 16 55.39 13.91 -31.29
N LYS A 17 55.98 15.09 -31.19
CA LYS A 17 56.50 15.87 -32.31
C LYS A 17 58.02 15.95 -32.20
N LEU A 18 58.74 15.53 -33.23
CA LEU A 18 60.19 15.65 -33.37
C LEU A 18 60.52 16.84 -34.26
N GLU A 19 61.51 17.63 -33.83
CA GLU A 19 62.02 18.79 -34.55
C GLU A 19 63.55 18.70 -34.63
N GLY A 20 64.12 18.78 -35.84
CA GLY A 20 65.56 18.71 -36.05
C GLY A 20 65.95 18.48 -37.50
N LEU A 21 67.25 18.58 -37.79
CA LEU A 21 67.80 18.41 -39.15
C LEU A 21 68.05 16.93 -39.51
N ASN A 22 68.28 16.06 -38.51
CA ASN A 22 68.68 14.66 -38.70
C ASN A 22 67.56 13.67 -38.33
N LEU A 23 66.34 13.89 -38.85
CA LEU A 23 65.16 13.10 -38.49
C LEU A 23 65.25 11.63 -38.93
N GLU A 24 65.81 11.37 -40.11
CA GLU A 24 65.96 10.03 -40.68
C GLU A 24 66.91 9.17 -39.83
N ARG A 25 68.01 9.78 -39.36
CA ARG A 25 68.93 9.14 -38.43
C ARG A 25 68.25 8.76 -37.11
N VAL A 26 67.31 9.57 -36.61
CA VAL A 26 66.54 9.26 -35.40
C VAL A 26 65.60 8.08 -35.62
N LEU A 27 64.91 8.02 -36.77
CA LEU A 27 64.02 6.91 -37.10
C LEU A 27 64.80 5.60 -37.25
N ASN A 28 65.94 5.62 -37.93
CA ASN A 28 66.78 4.43 -38.10
C ASN A 28 67.30 3.90 -36.76
N LEU A 29 67.80 4.79 -35.89
CA LEU A 29 68.24 4.42 -34.54
C LEU A 29 67.09 3.94 -33.65
N ALA A 30 65.87 4.43 -33.87
CA ALA A 30 64.68 3.95 -33.16
C ALA A 30 64.34 2.52 -33.56
N VAL A 31 64.41 2.19 -34.86
CA VAL A 31 64.21 0.82 -35.36
C VAL A 31 65.31 -0.12 -34.88
N GLU A 32 66.58 0.30 -34.93
CA GLU A 32 67.72 -0.49 -34.44
C GLU A 32 67.60 -0.85 -32.94
N LYS A 33 67.01 0.05 -32.15
CA LYS A 33 66.76 -0.14 -30.72
C LYS A 33 65.40 -0.77 -30.40
N ASP A 34 64.72 -1.30 -31.40
CA ASP A 34 63.42 -1.96 -31.28
C ASP A 34 62.33 -1.06 -30.66
N ILE A 35 62.43 0.25 -30.90
CA ILE A 35 61.44 1.24 -30.47
C ILE A 35 60.35 1.30 -31.52
N TYR A 36 59.24 0.63 -31.25
CA TYR A 36 58.08 0.64 -32.14
C TYR A 36 57.41 2.02 -32.20
N LEU A 37 57.58 2.70 -33.35
CA LEU A 37 56.93 3.95 -33.71
C LEU A 37 55.80 3.66 -34.71
N TRP A 38 54.62 4.25 -34.53
CA TRP A 38 53.48 4.06 -35.44
C TRP A 38 52.76 5.37 -35.75
N ASP A 39 51.97 5.38 -36.82
CA ASP A 39 51.21 6.55 -37.31
C ASP A 39 52.14 7.77 -37.49
N ILE A 40 53.31 7.52 -38.10
CA ILE A 40 54.32 8.55 -38.36
C ILE A 40 53.86 9.42 -39.53
N ARG A 41 53.86 10.74 -39.33
CA ARG A 41 53.47 11.74 -40.34
C ARG A 41 54.52 12.82 -40.42
N ARG A 42 55.03 13.08 -41.62
CA ARG A 42 55.97 14.19 -41.85
C ARG A 42 55.19 15.48 -42.03
N ILE A 43 55.45 16.46 -41.16
CA ILE A 43 54.77 17.76 -41.19
C ILE A 43 55.60 18.76 -42.01
N SER A 44 56.93 18.70 -41.91
CA SER A 44 57.85 19.52 -42.71
C SER A 44 59.20 18.81 -42.89
N TYR A 45 60.13 19.45 -43.61
CA TYR A 45 61.50 18.94 -43.76
C TYR A 45 62.21 18.75 -42.42
N THR A 46 61.89 19.57 -41.42
CA THR A 46 62.50 19.58 -40.09
C THR A 46 61.60 18.97 -39.00
N THR A 47 60.40 18.49 -39.34
CA THR A 47 59.39 18.09 -38.35
C THR A 47 58.64 16.80 -38.70
N ILE A 48 58.56 15.88 -37.73
CA ILE A 48 57.77 14.65 -37.82
C ILE A 48 56.90 14.49 -36.57
N GLU A 49 55.66 14.02 -36.75
CA GLU A 49 54.78 13.56 -35.67
C GLU A 49 54.66 12.04 -35.70
N GLY A 50 54.54 11.41 -34.53
CA GLY A 50 54.33 9.97 -34.43
C GLY A 50 53.83 9.56 -33.06
N LYS A 51 53.52 8.27 -32.93
CA LYS A 51 53.07 7.66 -31.68
C LYS A 51 54.08 6.62 -31.21
N VAL A 52 54.32 6.58 -29.90
CA VAL A 52 55.22 5.60 -29.28
C VAL A 52 54.70 5.20 -27.90
N GLY A 53 54.99 3.98 -27.47
CA GLY A 53 54.67 3.51 -26.13
C GLY A 53 55.41 4.31 -25.05
N ILE A 54 54.91 4.31 -23.81
CA ILE A 54 55.50 5.07 -22.70
C ILE A 54 56.97 4.69 -22.46
N LYS A 55 57.32 3.40 -22.53
CA LYS A 55 58.70 2.92 -22.38
C LYS A 55 59.57 3.36 -23.55
N GLY A 56 59.10 3.15 -24.78
CA GLY A 56 59.78 3.57 -26.00
C GLY A 56 60.04 5.07 -26.08
N TYR A 57 59.13 5.91 -25.55
CA TYR A 57 59.37 7.36 -25.48
C TYR A 57 60.59 7.72 -24.62
N LYS A 58 60.78 7.02 -23.49
CA LYS A 58 61.94 7.26 -22.60
C LYS A 58 63.26 6.87 -23.26
N GLU A 59 63.24 5.81 -24.06
CA GLU A 59 64.42 5.36 -24.81
C GLU A 59 64.70 6.26 -26.00
N LEU A 60 63.65 6.74 -26.68
CA LEU A 60 63.74 7.73 -27.75
C LEU A 60 64.44 9.01 -27.29
N LEU A 61 64.15 9.50 -26.07
CA LEU A 61 64.86 10.65 -25.49
C LEU A 61 66.38 10.44 -25.38
N ARG A 62 66.85 9.20 -25.19
CA ARG A 62 68.29 8.90 -25.15
C ARG A 62 68.92 8.98 -26.54
N ILE A 63 68.18 8.62 -27.59
CA ILE A 63 68.61 8.74 -28.99
C ILE A 63 68.70 10.21 -29.38
N LEU A 64 67.69 11.01 -29.02
CA LEU A 64 67.60 12.43 -29.36
C LEU A 64 68.76 13.26 -28.79
N LYS A 65 69.28 12.89 -27.62
CA LYS A 65 70.49 13.51 -27.04
C LYS A 65 71.74 13.32 -27.91
N LYS A 66 71.83 12.24 -28.68
CA LYS A 66 72.97 11.93 -29.54
C LYS A 66 72.85 12.57 -30.93
N THR A 67 71.64 12.87 -31.39
CA THR A 67 71.37 13.37 -32.75
C THR A 67 71.09 14.86 -32.81
N GLY A 68 71.03 15.56 -31.67
CA GLY A 68 70.75 16.99 -31.59
C GLY A 68 69.31 17.38 -31.91
N CYS A 69 68.40 16.41 -32.03
CA CYS A 69 66.99 16.63 -32.31
C CYS A 69 66.19 16.85 -31.01
N ARG A 70 65.09 17.60 -31.08
CA ARG A 70 64.22 17.88 -29.94
C ARG A 70 62.89 17.15 -30.08
N SER A 71 62.30 16.75 -28.96
CA SER A 71 60.95 16.18 -28.92
C SER A 71 60.04 16.99 -28.02
N LYS A 72 58.79 17.18 -28.46
CA LYS A 72 57.70 17.75 -27.67
C LYS A 72 56.56 16.73 -27.57
N ILE A 73 56.11 16.46 -26.35
CA ILE A 73 54.90 15.65 -26.11
C ILE A 73 53.68 16.50 -26.45
N GLN A 74 52.84 16.04 -27.38
CA GLN A 74 51.58 16.69 -27.72
C GLN A 74 50.45 16.14 -26.85
N LEU A 75 50.32 14.81 -26.77
CA LEU A 75 49.23 14.14 -26.05
C LEU A 75 49.72 12.89 -25.31
N LYS A 76 49.13 12.63 -24.15
CA LYS A 76 49.33 11.41 -23.36
C LYS A 76 48.01 10.64 -23.32
N VAL A 77 47.98 9.44 -23.91
CA VAL A 77 46.73 8.69 -24.14
C VAL A 77 46.85 7.28 -23.56
N GLY A 78 45.80 6.81 -22.87
CA GLY A 78 45.67 5.43 -22.40
C GLY A 78 45.28 5.26 -20.92
N TYR A 79 44.94 4.02 -20.57
CA TYR A 79 44.49 3.61 -19.24
C TYR A 79 45.45 3.97 -18.09
N PRO A 80 46.80 3.88 -18.25
CA PRO A 80 47.73 4.26 -17.19
C PRO A 80 47.63 5.74 -16.81
N PHE A 81 47.34 6.63 -17.78
CA PHE A 81 47.17 8.06 -17.54
C PHE A 81 45.81 8.39 -16.89
N PHE A 82 44.77 7.61 -17.19
CA PHE A 82 43.46 7.71 -16.55
C PHE A 82 43.52 7.25 -15.08
N ILE A 83 44.11 6.08 -14.80
CA ILE A 83 44.33 5.61 -13.42
C ILE A 83 45.21 6.58 -12.63
N PHE A 84 46.25 7.16 -13.23
CA PHE A 84 47.11 8.09 -12.50
C PHE A 84 46.38 9.37 -12.10
N LYS A 85 45.42 9.84 -12.91
CA LYS A 85 44.48 10.91 -12.53
C LYS A 85 43.51 10.46 -11.43
N LEU A 86 43.04 9.21 -11.46
CA LEU A 86 42.10 8.65 -10.47
C LEU A 86 42.79 8.35 -9.12
N LYS A 87 44.05 7.90 -9.12
CA LYS A 87 44.87 7.63 -7.92
C LYS A 87 45.15 8.88 -7.08
N ARG A 88 45.13 10.08 -7.68
CA ARG A 88 45.19 11.35 -6.92
C ARG A 88 43.91 11.63 -6.11
N LYS A 89 42.82 10.88 -6.35
CA LYS A 89 41.57 10.99 -5.60
C LYS A 89 41.24 9.67 -4.89
N LYS A 90 42.05 9.30 -3.89
CA LYS A 90 41.76 8.17 -2.97
C LYS A 90 40.30 8.20 -2.47
N ILE A 91 39.77 9.40 -2.27
CA ILE A 91 38.38 9.69 -1.90
C ILE A 91 37.36 9.07 -2.86
N VAL A 92 37.62 9.04 -4.17
CA VAL A 92 36.69 8.47 -5.17
C VAL A 92 36.65 6.95 -5.08
N ALA A 93 37.79 6.29 -4.88
CA ALA A 93 37.84 4.85 -4.72
C ALA A 93 37.17 4.40 -3.40
N VAL A 94 37.45 5.11 -2.31
CA VAL A 94 36.79 4.89 -1.02
C VAL A 94 35.28 5.13 -1.13
N GLY A 95 34.86 6.21 -1.80
CA GLY A 95 33.45 6.49 -2.03
C GLY A 95 32.73 5.41 -2.83
N LEU A 96 33.39 4.81 -3.82
CA LEU A 96 32.84 3.70 -4.60
C LEU A 96 32.65 2.43 -3.74
N ILE A 97 33.63 2.11 -2.88
CA ILE A 97 33.52 0.97 -1.95
C ILE A 97 32.38 1.20 -0.95
N ILE A 98 32.30 2.39 -0.36
CA ILE A 98 31.21 2.76 0.56
C ILE A 98 29.86 2.69 -0.14
N CYS A 99 29.76 3.17 -1.38
CA CYS A 99 28.52 3.11 -2.16
C CYS A 99 28.07 1.65 -2.38
N ILE A 100 28.99 0.76 -2.72
CA ILE A 100 28.69 -0.68 -2.89
C ILE A 100 28.23 -1.28 -1.56
N LEU A 101 28.94 -1.01 -0.46
CA LEU A 101 28.56 -1.49 0.87
C LEU A 101 27.17 -0.99 1.29
N LEU A 102 26.85 0.28 1.01
CA LEU A 102 25.54 0.85 1.28
C LEU A 102 24.45 0.17 0.45
N ILE A 103 24.68 -0.10 -0.83
CA ILE A 103 23.71 -0.81 -1.68
C ILE A 103 23.46 -2.22 -1.13
N VAL A 104 24.52 -2.97 -0.83
CA VAL A 104 24.39 -4.32 -0.25
C VAL A 104 23.63 -4.28 1.07
N SER A 105 23.96 -3.34 1.95
CA SER A 105 23.28 -3.14 3.23
C SER A 105 21.79 -2.85 3.01
N LEU A 106 21.44 -1.86 2.20
CA LEU A 106 20.05 -1.48 1.93
C LEU A 106 19.22 -2.60 1.30
N THR A 107 19.83 -3.42 0.43
CA THR A 107 19.15 -4.57 -0.21
C THR A 107 19.00 -5.80 0.70
N SER A 108 19.65 -5.80 1.87
CA SER A 108 19.59 -6.91 2.82
C SER A 108 18.49 -6.75 3.88
N PHE A 109 17.86 -5.58 3.96
CA PHE A 109 16.78 -5.30 4.90
C PHE A 109 15.40 -5.35 4.23
N ILE A 110 14.39 -5.68 5.04
CA ILE A 110 12.98 -5.61 4.65
C ILE A 110 12.47 -4.18 4.83
N TRP A 111 11.92 -3.61 3.77
CA TRP A 111 11.41 -2.23 3.75
C TRP A 111 9.89 -2.15 3.66
N ASP A 112 9.23 -3.25 3.27
CA ASP A 112 7.79 -3.26 3.03
C ASP A 112 7.22 -4.67 3.28
N ILE A 113 6.03 -4.74 3.86
CA ILE A 113 5.31 -5.99 4.16
C ILE A 113 3.90 -5.84 3.57
N GLU A 114 3.59 -6.64 2.57
CA GLU A 114 2.28 -6.69 1.94
C GLU A 114 1.50 -7.92 2.41
N VAL A 115 0.27 -7.69 2.88
CA VAL A 115 -0.69 -8.74 3.22
C VAL A 115 -1.85 -8.64 2.23
N GLU A 116 -2.20 -9.76 1.61
CA GLU A 116 -3.24 -9.93 0.59
C GLU A 116 -4.08 -11.19 0.86
N GLY A 117 -5.33 -11.21 0.39
CA GLY A 117 -6.24 -12.36 0.53
C GLY A 117 -7.07 -12.38 1.81
N ASN A 118 -6.88 -11.42 2.71
CA ASN A 118 -7.70 -11.28 3.92
C ASN A 118 -9.03 -10.58 3.60
N VAL A 119 -10.15 -11.16 4.03
CA VAL A 119 -11.52 -10.66 3.82
C VAL A 119 -12.22 -10.42 5.15
N TYR A 120 -12.25 -11.43 6.01
CA TYR A 120 -12.83 -11.38 7.36
C TYR A 120 -11.77 -11.10 8.43
N VAL A 121 -10.55 -11.64 8.27
CA VAL A 121 -9.44 -11.39 9.19
C VAL A 121 -8.89 -9.99 8.95
N SER A 122 -8.74 -9.21 10.03
CA SER A 122 -8.19 -7.87 9.95
C SER A 122 -6.73 -7.91 9.52
N LYS A 123 -6.39 -7.11 8.51
CA LYS A 123 -5.00 -6.91 8.08
C LYS A 123 -4.09 -6.47 9.22
N GLN A 124 -4.62 -5.71 10.18
CA GLN A 124 -3.83 -5.20 11.29
C GLN A 124 -3.49 -6.29 12.31
N ASP A 125 -4.35 -7.29 12.45
CA ASP A 125 -4.14 -8.41 13.36
C ASP A 125 -3.04 -9.34 12.81
N ILE A 126 -3.06 -9.61 11.50
CA ILE A 126 -2.00 -10.35 10.80
C ILE A 126 -0.66 -9.61 10.94
N LEU A 127 -0.64 -8.29 10.72
CA LEU A 127 0.57 -7.48 10.87
C LEU A 127 1.10 -7.49 12.32
N THR A 128 0.22 -7.45 13.31
CA THR A 128 0.59 -7.51 14.72
C THR A 128 1.18 -8.87 15.09
N SER A 129 0.60 -9.97 14.59
CA SER A 129 1.18 -11.30 14.75
C SER A 129 2.57 -11.40 14.11
N LEU A 130 2.74 -10.88 12.89
CA LEU A 130 4.04 -10.83 12.22
C LEU A 130 5.08 -10.04 13.04
N GLU A 131 4.69 -8.90 13.60
CA GLU A 131 5.58 -8.11 14.45
C GLU A 131 5.98 -8.84 15.74
N ASN A 132 5.06 -9.56 16.38
CA ASN A 132 5.33 -10.40 17.55
C ASN A 132 6.31 -11.54 17.23
N MET A 133 6.33 -12.02 15.99
CA MET A 133 7.30 -13.01 15.48
C MET A 133 8.65 -12.38 15.07
N GLY A 134 8.81 -11.07 15.23
CA GLY A 134 10.02 -10.35 14.81
C GLY A 134 10.07 -10.02 13.32
N VAL A 135 8.97 -10.21 12.58
CA VAL A 135 8.83 -9.82 11.17
C VAL A 135 8.34 -8.38 11.09
N LYS A 136 9.27 -7.44 11.01
CA LYS A 136 8.96 -5.99 10.90
C LYS A 136 9.84 -5.27 9.89
N VAL A 137 9.43 -4.05 9.55
CA VAL A 137 10.22 -3.17 8.69
C VAL A 137 11.57 -2.87 9.36
N GLY A 138 12.65 -2.99 8.60
CA GLY A 138 14.03 -2.80 9.05
C GLY A 138 14.74 -4.07 9.52
N VAL A 139 14.10 -5.24 9.46
CA VAL A 139 14.72 -6.52 9.85
C VAL A 139 15.62 -7.07 8.76
N PHE A 140 16.72 -7.71 9.18
CA PHE A 140 17.66 -8.37 8.28
C PHE A 140 17.02 -9.64 7.70
N LYS A 141 16.82 -9.67 6.38
CA LYS A 141 15.96 -10.68 5.74
C LYS A 141 16.46 -12.13 5.89
N TYR A 142 17.75 -12.34 6.10
CA TYR A 142 18.34 -13.67 6.25
C TYR A 142 18.13 -14.29 7.63
N TYR A 143 17.58 -13.52 8.59
CA TYR A 143 17.18 -14.04 9.89
C TYR A 143 15.74 -14.58 9.89
N LEU A 144 15.01 -14.38 8.79
CA LEU A 144 13.60 -14.75 8.66
C LEU A 144 13.48 -16.07 7.90
N SER A 145 12.73 -17.01 8.47
CA SER A 145 12.33 -18.26 7.82
C SER A 145 10.88 -18.14 7.33
N SER A 146 10.65 -18.27 6.03
CA SER A 146 9.30 -18.20 5.46
C SER A 146 8.39 -19.32 6.00
N ASP A 147 8.95 -20.51 6.23
CA ASP A 147 8.21 -21.66 6.73
C ASP A 147 7.78 -21.43 8.19
N ASP A 148 8.68 -20.92 9.04
CA ASP A 148 8.36 -20.63 10.44
C ASP A 148 7.26 -19.57 10.55
N ILE A 149 7.33 -18.52 9.72
CA ILE A 149 6.32 -17.46 9.70
C ILE A 149 4.96 -18.02 9.28
N LYS A 150 4.94 -18.88 8.26
CA LYS A 150 3.73 -19.54 7.77
C LYS A 150 3.09 -20.40 8.85
N ASP A 151 3.85 -21.29 9.47
CA ASP A 151 3.33 -22.25 10.45
C ASP A 151 2.82 -21.52 11.70
N ASN A 152 3.54 -20.50 12.17
CA ASN A 152 3.09 -19.69 13.30
C ASN A 152 1.84 -18.86 12.97
N LEU A 153 1.68 -18.36 11.74
CA LEU A 153 0.46 -17.67 11.34
C LEU A 153 -0.75 -18.62 11.35
N LEU A 154 -0.59 -19.85 10.83
CA LEU A 154 -1.65 -20.85 10.86
C LEU A 154 -2.03 -21.30 12.28
N ILE A 155 -1.05 -21.38 13.20
CA ILE A 155 -1.29 -21.74 14.59
C ILE A 155 -2.02 -20.62 15.36
N ASN A 156 -1.63 -19.36 15.13
CA ASN A 156 -2.20 -18.22 15.85
C ASN A 156 -3.55 -17.76 15.31
N HIS A 157 -3.90 -18.16 14.09
CA HIS A 157 -5.15 -17.75 13.42
C HIS A 157 -5.87 -18.99 12.88
N ASP A 158 -6.72 -19.61 13.68
CA ASP A 158 -7.50 -20.80 13.28
C ASP A 158 -8.47 -20.49 12.13
N GLU A 159 -8.80 -19.22 11.90
CA GLU A 159 -9.61 -18.76 10.77
C GLU A 159 -8.90 -18.94 9.41
N LEU A 160 -7.58 -19.14 9.38
CA LEU A 160 -6.82 -19.28 8.15
C LEU A 160 -6.76 -20.74 7.67
N ALA A 161 -7.13 -20.97 6.42
CA ALA A 161 -7.03 -22.27 5.76
C ALA A 161 -5.63 -22.49 5.13
N TRP A 162 -5.01 -21.42 4.64
CA TRP A 162 -3.69 -21.48 4.02
C TRP A 162 -2.97 -20.13 4.11
N VAL A 163 -1.64 -20.19 4.24
CA VAL A 163 -0.77 -19.02 4.26
C VAL A 163 0.43 -19.26 3.34
N GLY A 164 0.74 -18.27 2.51
CA GLY A 164 1.92 -18.22 1.65
C GLY A 164 2.81 -17.04 2.03
N VAL A 165 4.09 -17.29 2.30
CA VAL A 165 5.06 -16.24 2.67
C VAL A 165 6.20 -16.24 1.65
N GLU A 166 6.37 -15.11 0.95
CA GLU A 166 7.41 -14.94 -0.04
C GLU A 166 8.26 -13.69 0.23
N ILE A 167 9.58 -13.87 0.30
CA ILE A 167 10.55 -12.77 0.44
C ILE A 167 11.12 -12.42 -0.95
N LYS A 168 10.60 -11.36 -1.58
CA LYS A 168 11.09 -10.86 -2.88
C LYS A 168 11.90 -9.57 -2.70
N GLY A 169 13.22 -9.70 -2.80
CA GLY A 169 14.15 -8.58 -2.75
C GLY A 169 14.21 -7.94 -1.36
N THR A 170 13.53 -6.81 -1.19
CA THR A 170 13.41 -6.05 0.06
C THR A 170 11.97 -6.02 0.62
N LYS A 171 11.11 -6.90 0.12
CA LYS A 171 9.69 -6.96 0.47
C LYS A 171 9.30 -8.36 0.89
N ILE A 172 8.42 -8.45 1.89
CA ILE A 172 7.72 -9.67 2.25
C ILE A 172 6.29 -9.57 1.72
N ARG A 173 5.83 -10.61 1.05
CA ARG A 173 4.43 -10.77 0.62
C ARG A 173 3.83 -11.95 1.37
N VAL A 174 2.73 -11.70 2.05
CA VAL A 174 1.95 -12.68 2.80
C VAL A 174 0.59 -12.80 2.13
N GLU A 175 0.33 -13.94 1.52
CA GLU A 175 -0.96 -14.29 0.93
C GLU A 175 -1.69 -15.21 1.91
N VAL A 176 -2.94 -14.88 2.24
CA VAL A 176 -3.76 -15.69 3.14
C VAL A 176 -5.04 -16.14 2.44
N VAL A 177 -5.51 -17.34 2.78
CA VAL A 177 -6.82 -17.87 2.40
C VAL A 177 -7.55 -18.25 3.67
N GLU A 178 -8.74 -17.69 3.87
CA GLU A 178 -9.56 -17.89 5.07
C GLU A 178 -10.47 -19.13 4.92
N LYS A 179 -10.79 -19.78 6.04
CA LYS A 179 -11.76 -20.88 6.10
C LYS A 179 -13.17 -20.33 5.84
N TYR A 180 -13.97 -21.06 5.08
CA TYR A 180 -15.39 -20.76 4.90
C TYR A 180 -16.18 -21.53 5.96
N GLU A 181 -16.71 -20.82 6.96
CA GLU A 181 -17.63 -21.43 7.94
C GLU A 181 -19.04 -21.51 7.35
N GLU A 182 -19.55 -22.73 7.14
CA GLU A 182 -20.97 -22.92 6.85
C GLU A 182 -21.79 -22.65 8.13
N PRO A 183 -22.94 -21.95 8.03
CA PRO A 183 -23.79 -21.77 9.20
C PRO A 183 -24.28 -23.13 9.71
N VAL A 184 -24.14 -23.35 11.01
CA VAL A 184 -24.56 -24.57 11.70
C VAL A 184 -26.05 -24.82 11.43
N LYS A 185 -26.34 -25.80 10.57
CA LYS A 185 -27.70 -26.31 10.40
C LYS A 185 -27.95 -27.31 11.53
N ILE A 186 -29.04 -27.13 12.26
CA ILE A 186 -29.49 -28.14 13.24
C ILE A 186 -29.76 -29.42 12.44
N ASP A 187 -29.25 -30.55 12.92
CA ASP A 187 -29.53 -31.84 12.28
C ASP A 187 -31.05 -32.07 12.28
N LYS A 188 -31.59 -32.51 11.13
CA LYS A 188 -33.04 -32.76 10.94
C LYS A 188 -33.58 -33.83 11.88
N SER A 189 -32.70 -34.61 12.50
CA SER A 189 -33.03 -35.60 13.53
C SER A 189 -33.43 -34.97 14.87
N ILE A 190 -33.06 -33.72 15.13
CA ILE A 190 -33.28 -33.03 16.40
C ILE A 190 -34.60 -32.24 16.33
N PRO A 191 -35.57 -32.49 17.22
CA PRO A 191 -36.78 -31.67 17.31
C PRO A 191 -36.45 -30.20 17.61
N CYS A 192 -37.19 -29.29 16.98
CA CYS A 192 -36.98 -27.85 17.12
C CYS A 192 -38.26 -27.06 16.91
N ASP A 193 -38.26 -25.83 17.40
CA ASP A 193 -39.26 -24.80 17.15
C ASP A 193 -38.78 -23.83 16.07
N ILE A 194 -39.71 -23.06 15.49
CA ILE A 194 -39.36 -21.89 14.68
C ILE A 194 -39.78 -20.63 15.43
N ILE A 195 -38.82 -19.75 15.70
CA ILE A 195 -39.02 -18.46 16.35
C ILE A 195 -38.80 -17.29 15.39
N ALA A 196 -39.29 -16.11 15.76
CA ALA A 196 -39.12 -14.89 14.99
C ALA A 196 -37.72 -14.30 15.15
N LYS A 197 -36.99 -14.13 14.06
CA LYS A 197 -35.70 -13.42 14.02
C LYS A 197 -35.82 -11.94 14.33
N LYS A 198 -36.97 -11.31 14.00
CA LYS A 198 -37.21 -9.86 14.10
C LYS A 198 -38.69 -9.57 14.38
N ASN A 199 -38.96 -8.35 14.84
CA ASN A 199 -40.32 -7.83 14.94
C ASN A 199 -40.93 -7.67 13.54
N GLY A 200 -42.22 -7.96 13.39
CA GLY A 200 -42.90 -7.76 12.11
C GLY A 200 -44.40 -8.08 12.16
N VAL A 201 -45.08 -7.84 11.04
CA VAL A 201 -46.48 -8.21 10.85
C VAL A 201 -46.57 -9.39 9.90
N ILE A 202 -47.15 -10.49 10.33
CA ILE A 202 -47.20 -11.73 9.55
C ILE A 202 -48.03 -11.54 8.27
N GLU A 203 -47.43 -11.80 7.11
CA GLU A 203 -48.11 -11.72 5.82
C GLU A 203 -48.47 -13.11 5.27
N LYS A 204 -47.58 -14.10 5.44
CA LYS A 204 -47.76 -15.45 4.93
C LYS A 204 -47.03 -16.48 5.81
N ILE A 205 -47.69 -17.60 6.05
CA ILE A 205 -47.13 -18.74 6.80
C ILE A 205 -47.24 -19.98 5.90
N ILE A 206 -46.13 -20.69 5.73
CA ILE A 206 -46.08 -22.01 5.07
C ILE A 206 -45.46 -22.98 6.06
N ALA A 207 -46.29 -23.65 6.86
CA ALA A 207 -45.85 -24.71 7.77
C ALA A 207 -45.86 -26.06 7.02
N LYS A 208 -44.69 -26.70 6.90
CA LYS A 208 -44.53 -28.05 6.35
C LYS A 208 -44.54 -29.11 7.46
N ASN A 209 -44.01 -28.78 8.64
CA ASN A 209 -44.01 -29.64 9.83
C ASN A 209 -44.07 -28.77 11.11
N GLY A 210 -44.76 -29.25 12.13
CA GLY A 210 -45.06 -28.48 13.36
C GLY A 210 -46.39 -27.71 13.30
N VAL A 211 -46.80 -27.12 14.43
CA VAL A 211 -48.07 -26.41 14.57
C VAL A 211 -47.84 -24.89 14.53
N PRO A 212 -48.38 -24.14 13.55
CA PRO A 212 -48.28 -22.68 13.53
C PRO A 212 -49.13 -22.07 14.65
N LEU A 213 -48.51 -21.20 15.47
CA LEU A 213 -49.16 -20.51 16.59
C LEU A 213 -49.58 -19.08 16.25
N VAL A 214 -49.18 -18.57 15.10
CA VAL A 214 -49.50 -17.23 14.60
C VAL A 214 -50.38 -17.29 13.36
N LYS A 215 -51.05 -16.18 13.04
CA LYS A 215 -51.91 -16.02 11.87
C LYS A 215 -51.51 -14.78 11.07
N LYS A 216 -51.98 -14.72 9.82
CA LYS A 216 -51.81 -13.54 8.97
C LYS A 216 -52.42 -12.30 9.67
N GLY A 217 -51.65 -11.23 9.75
CA GLY A 217 -52.03 -9.97 10.41
C GLY A 217 -51.49 -9.83 11.84
N ASP A 218 -50.99 -10.91 12.45
CA ASP A 218 -50.45 -10.84 13.81
C ASP A 218 -49.16 -10.02 13.85
N ILE A 219 -49.00 -9.23 14.93
CA ILE A 219 -47.76 -8.53 15.24
C ILE A 219 -46.92 -9.47 16.08
N VAL A 220 -45.74 -9.82 15.58
CA VAL A 220 -44.79 -10.69 16.28
C VAL A 220 -43.58 -9.90 16.74
N LYS A 221 -43.04 -10.29 17.90
CA LYS A 221 -41.79 -9.77 18.44
C LYS A 221 -40.63 -10.71 18.14
N GLN A 222 -39.43 -10.19 18.12
CA GLN A 222 -38.21 -10.99 18.07
C GLN A 222 -38.22 -12.03 19.20
N ASN A 223 -37.78 -13.24 18.86
CA ASN A 223 -37.77 -14.46 19.66
C ASN A 223 -39.14 -15.03 20.03
N GLN A 224 -40.23 -14.49 19.48
CA GLN A 224 -41.56 -15.09 19.67
C GLN A 224 -41.67 -16.43 18.92
N LEU A 225 -42.29 -17.41 19.56
CA LEU A 225 -42.60 -18.71 18.96
C LEU A 225 -43.61 -18.55 17.82
N LEU A 226 -43.26 -19.03 16.62
CA LEU A 226 -44.07 -18.94 15.41
C LEU A 226 -44.67 -20.30 15.04
N ILE A 227 -43.83 -21.35 15.06
CA ILE A 227 -44.25 -22.75 14.82
C ILE A 227 -43.69 -23.59 15.95
N SER A 228 -44.58 -24.32 16.63
CA SER A 228 -44.25 -25.26 17.70
C SER A 228 -43.93 -26.63 17.13
N GLY A 229 -42.81 -27.21 17.55
CA GLY A 229 -42.43 -28.60 17.32
C GLY A 229 -43.12 -29.57 18.29
N LYS A 230 -43.81 -29.06 19.33
CA LYS A 230 -44.69 -29.86 20.20
C LYS A 230 -46.06 -30.00 19.55
N ILE A 231 -46.42 -31.20 19.08
CA ILE A 231 -47.75 -31.53 18.54
C ILE A 231 -48.53 -32.29 19.61
N LYS A 232 -49.69 -31.77 20.03
CA LYS A 232 -50.62 -32.48 20.93
C LYS A 232 -51.52 -33.40 20.10
N GLU A 233 -51.52 -34.70 20.41
CA GLU A 233 -52.39 -35.70 19.77
C GLU A 233 -53.65 -35.96 20.59
N ASP A 234 -54.69 -36.51 19.95
CA ASP A 234 -55.95 -36.86 20.58
C ASP A 234 -55.71 -37.97 21.62
N GLY A 235 -55.65 -37.59 22.90
CA GLY A 235 -55.26 -38.47 24.01
C GLY A 235 -54.25 -37.84 24.99
N GLY A 236 -53.77 -36.62 24.72
CA GLY A 236 -52.90 -35.87 25.63
C GLY A 236 -51.40 -36.12 25.46
N LEU A 237 -51.02 -37.03 24.56
CA LEU A 237 -49.62 -37.31 24.24
C LEU A 237 -49.01 -36.17 23.40
N ILE A 238 -47.80 -35.73 23.78
CA ILE A 238 -47.04 -34.71 23.05
C ILE A 238 -46.00 -35.40 22.17
N ARG A 239 -46.11 -35.22 20.84
CA ARG A 239 -45.11 -35.67 19.88
C ARG A 239 -44.19 -34.52 19.49
N LEU A 240 -42.88 -34.72 19.69
CA LEU A 240 -41.85 -33.76 19.30
C LEU A 240 -41.45 -33.98 17.84
N VAL A 241 -41.46 -32.89 17.07
CA VAL A 241 -41.03 -32.89 15.67
C VAL A 241 -40.02 -31.78 15.41
N HIS A 242 -39.23 -31.96 14.36
CA HIS A 242 -38.42 -30.89 13.80
C HIS A 242 -39.32 -29.95 12.99
N SER A 243 -39.59 -28.75 13.52
CA SER A 243 -40.44 -27.76 12.85
C SER A 243 -39.82 -27.30 11.53
N LEU A 244 -40.62 -27.31 10.47
CA LEU A 244 -40.19 -26.88 9.14
C LEU A 244 -41.25 -25.95 8.57
N GLY A 245 -40.85 -24.74 8.22
CA GLY A 245 -41.76 -23.79 7.61
C GLY A 245 -41.10 -22.47 7.26
N GLU A 246 -41.75 -21.73 6.37
CA GLU A 246 -41.34 -20.39 5.97
C GLU A 246 -42.39 -19.39 6.45
N ILE A 247 -41.96 -18.38 7.21
CA ILE A 247 -42.82 -17.33 7.72
C ILE A 247 -42.35 -16.00 7.15
N TYR A 248 -43.17 -15.40 6.30
CA TYR A 248 -42.92 -14.10 5.72
C TYR A 248 -43.68 -13.03 6.49
N ALA A 249 -42.96 -11.98 6.91
CA ALA A 249 -43.51 -10.85 7.62
C ALA A 249 -43.09 -9.53 6.98
N ARG A 250 -43.93 -8.51 7.16
CA ARG A 250 -43.58 -7.12 6.90
C ARG A 250 -42.76 -6.60 8.06
N THR A 251 -41.52 -6.23 7.78
CA THR A 251 -40.58 -5.65 8.74
C THR A 251 -40.29 -4.21 8.36
N PHE A 252 -39.88 -3.42 9.37
CA PHE A 252 -39.65 -1.99 9.22
C PHE A 252 -38.21 -1.66 9.57
N TYR A 253 -37.51 -1.04 8.62
CA TYR A 253 -36.14 -0.55 8.78
C TYR A 253 -36.17 0.96 8.83
N GLU A 254 -35.64 1.56 9.89
CA GLU A 254 -35.69 3.01 10.10
C GLU A 254 -34.31 3.60 10.35
N LYS A 255 -34.02 4.73 9.69
CA LYS A 255 -32.76 5.44 9.90
C LYS A 255 -32.96 6.95 9.80
N THR A 256 -32.41 7.65 10.78
CA THR A 256 -32.51 9.11 10.88
C THR A 256 -31.16 9.78 10.69
N LYS A 257 -31.14 10.91 9.96
CA LYS A 257 -29.96 11.76 9.78
C LYS A 257 -30.34 13.23 9.84
N LYS A 258 -29.45 14.05 10.39
CA LYS A 258 -29.57 15.52 10.40
C LYS A 258 -28.43 16.19 9.64
N MET A 259 -28.73 17.30 8.99
CA MET A 259 -27.77 18.17 8.30
C MET A 259 -28.06 19.65 8.58
N PRO A 260 -27.03 20.51 8.71
CA PRO A 260 -27.22 21.93 8.94
C PRO A 260 -27.79 22.61 7.69
N ILE A 261 -28.73 23.54 7.89
CA ILE A 261 -29.36 24.31 6.79
C ILE A 261 -28.46 25.43 6.25
N TYR A 262 -27.40 25.78 6.98
CA TYR A 262 -26.38 26.74 6.59
C TYR A 262 -25.07 26.03 6.34
N ARG A 263 -24.46 26.32 5.19
CA ARG A 263 -23.08 25.94 4.90
C ARG A 263 -22.18 27.12 5.24
N VAL A 264 -21.17 26.87 6.06
CA VAL A 264 -20.09 27.84 6.29
C VAL A 264 -19.07 27.68 5.17
N THR A 265 -18.92 28.70 4.34
CA THR A 265 -17.89 28.73 3.30
C THR A 265 -16.77 29.65 3.77
N LYS A 266 -15.54 29.13 3.76
CA LYS A 266 -14.32 29.87 4.06
C LYS A 266 -13.83 30.54 2.77
N ILE A 267 -13.81 31.87 2.74
CA ILE A 267 -13.33 32.67 1.62
C ILE A 267 -11.95 33.24 1.98
N LYS A 268 -10.94 32.99 1.15
CA LYS A 268 -9.57 33.49 1.36
C LYS A 268 -9.54 35.01 1.20
N THR A 269 -8.93 35.72 2.15
CA THR A 269 -8.75 37.19 2.08
C THR A 269 -7.60 37.61 1.15
N GLY A 270 -6.74 36.65 0.78
CA GLY A 270 -5.52 36.88 0.01
C GLY A 270 -4.27 37.00 0.87
N ARG A 271 -4.40 37.22 2.19
CA ARG A 271 -3.25 37.19 3.10
C ARG A 271 -2.76 35.76 3.29
N LYS A 272 -1.44 35.56 3.24
CA LYS A 272 -0.79 34.26 3.40
C LYS A 272 0.41 34.33 4.34
N PHE A 273 0.62 33.25 5.08
CA PHE A 273 1.80 33.02 5.90
C PHE A 273 2.39 31.65 5.52
N THR A 274 3.68 31.57 5.25
CA THR A 274 4.32 30.34 4.77
C THR A 274 5.29 29.80 5.82
N ARG A 275 5.14 28.52 6.16
CA ARG A 275 6.05 27.78 7.04
C ARG A 275 6.72 26.66 6.26
N ARG A 276 8.04 26.55 6.38
CA ARG A 276 8.82 25.47 5.80
C ARG A 276 9.27 24.53 6.91
N ILE A 277 8.98 23.26 6.76
CA ILE A 277 9.27 22.20 7.72
C ILE A 277 10.09 21.15 7.00
N LEU A 278 11.24 20.80 7.56
CA LEU A 278 11.99 19.61 7.17
C LEU A 278 11.55 18.47 8.08
N LYS A 279 11.03 17.39 7.50
CA LYS A 279 10.77 16.14 8.22
C LYS A 279 11.87 15.14 7.90
N PHE A 280 12.41 14.50 8.93
CA PHE A 280 13.38 13.41 8.83
C PHE A 280 12.87 12.24 9.69
N GLY A 281 12.26 11.23 9.08
CA GLY A 281 11.55 10.18 9.80
C GLY A 281 10.47 10.75 10.72
N GLU A 282 10.58 10.50 12.02
CA GLU A 282 9.69 11.04 13.07
C GLU A 282 10.09 12.44 13.55
N SER A 283 11.32 12.88 13.27
CA SER A 283 11.82 14.19 13.71
C SER A 283 11.38 15.30 12.78
N THR A 284 10.94 16.43 13.34
CA THR A 284 10.54 17.62 12.56
C THR A 284 11.39 18.83 12.93
N PHE A 285 11.91 19.52 11.92
CA PHE A 285 12.69 20.73 12.09
C PHE A 285 12.00 21.89 11.36
N MET A 286 11.57 22.90 12.12
CA MET A 286 10.90 24.08 11.58
C MET A 286 11.92 25.18 11.32
N PHE A 287 12.00 25.66 10.07
CA PHE A 287 12.91 26.76 9.72
C PHE A 287 12.37 28.14 10.12
N SER A 288 11.06 28.27 10.37
CA SER A 288 10.42 29.52 10.76
C SER A 288 9.89 29.43 12.19
N LYS A 289 10.35 30.33 13.07
CA LYS A 289 9.96 30.40 14.50
C LYS A 289 8.74 31.31 14.78
N GLY A 290 8.06 31.83 13.75
CA GLY A 290 6.90 32.71 13.92
C GLY A 290 5.59 31.97 14.21
N LYS A 291 4.77 32.52 15.11
CA LYS A 291 3.36 32.11 15.30
C LYS A 291 2.53 32.55 14.09
N VAL A 292 1.50 31.77 13.76
CA VAL A 292 0.59 32.08 12.65
C VAL A 292 -0.22 33.33 13.05
N PRO A 293 -0.23 34.40 12.23
CA PRO A 293 -0.81 35.69 12.61
C PRO A 293 -2.33 35.80 12.35
N PHE A 294 -3.00 34.70 12.00
CA PHE A 294 -4.41 34.70 11.60
C PHE A 294 -5.26 33.97 12.64
N ASP A 295 -6.39 34.57 13.02
CA ASP A 295 -7.37 33.96 13.93
C ASP A 295 -8.10 32.79 13.23
N LYS A 296 -8.56 33.00 11.99
CA LYS A 296 -9.15 31.97 11.14
C LYS A 296 -8.33 31.78 9.87
N TYR A 297 -7.91 30.55 9.61
CA TYR A 297 -7.14 30.21 8.42
C TYR A 297 -7.48 28.84 7.86
N VAL A 298 -7.05 28.60 6.62
CA VAL A 298 -6.97 27.28 5.98
C VAL A 298 -5.51 27.00 5.65
N VAL A 299 -5.06 25.79 5.92
CA VAL A 299 -3.70 25.34 5.61
C VAL A 299 -3.71 24.56 4.31
N GLU A 300 -2.86 24.95 3.38
CA GLU A 300 -2.54 24.16 2.19
C GLU A 300 -1.12 23.64 2.33
N THR A 301 -0.99 22.32 2.28
CA THR A 301 0.30 21.66 2.44
C THR A 301 0.83 21.24 1.08
N LYS A 302 1.98 21.77 0.69
CA LYS A 302 2.73 21.37 -0.49
C LYS A 302 3.89 20.49 -0.05
N ASN A 303 3.75 19.20 -0.27
CA ASN A 303 4.83 18.24 -0.04
C ASN A 303 5.72 18.19 -1.28
N LYS A 304 6.95 18.65 -1.12
CA LYS A 304 8.03 18.32 -2.05
C LYS A 304 8.80 17.18 -1.42
N SER A 305 8.33 15.95 -1.66
CA SER A 305 9.16 14.77 -1.41
C SER A 305 10.39 14.90 -2.30
N LEU A 306 11.56 14.99 -1.67
CA LEU A 306 12.81 14.99 -2.39
C LEU A 306 13.02 13.57 -2.92
N ILE A 307 12.73 13.38 -4.20
CA ILE A 307 13.04 12.19 -4.99
C ILE A 307 12.22 10.95 -4.59
N LYS A 308 11.09 10.75 -5.29
CA LYS A 308 10.49 9.42 -5.46
C LYS A 308 11.22 8.71 -6.61
N TRP A 309 12.30 7.99 -6.32
CA TRP A 309 12.97 7.16 -7.33
C TRP A 309 12.48 5.71 -7.17
N ARG A 310 11.57 5.28 -8.06
CA ARG A 310 10.87 3.97 -7.98
C ARG A 310 10.14 3.79 -6.64
N LYS A 311 10.13 2.57 -6.06
CA LYS A 311 9.48 2.21 -4.78
C LYS A 311 10.30 2.60 -3.52
N ILE A 312 11.35 3.41 -3.64
CA ILE A 312 12.20 3.80 -2.50
C ILE A 312 11.64 5.07 -1.86
N ASN A 313 11.14 4.97 -0.64
CA ASN A 313 10.73 6.12 0.18
C ASN A 313 11.92 6.63 1.00
N VAL A 314 12.57 7.68 0.52
CA VAL A 314 13.60 8.39 1.31
C VAL A 314 12.90 9.10 2.48
N PRO A 315 13.35 8.95 3.74
CA PRO A 315 12.65 9.47 4.92
C PRO A 315 12.82 10.99 5.10
N VAL A 316 13.05 11.74 4.02
CA VAL A 316 13.26 13.19 4.03
C VAL A 316 12.19 13.88 3.22
N GLU A 317 11.39 14.70 3.87
CA GLU A 317 10.30 15.44 3.23
C GLU A 317 10.42 16.93 3.52
N ILE A 318 10.38 17.75 2.47
CA ILE A 318 10.19 19.19 2.61
C ILE A 318 8.69 19.47 2.53
N VAL A 319 8.14 19.85 3.67
CA VAL A 319 6.74 20.23 3.81
C VAL A 319 6.66 21.76 3.81
N ILE A 320 5.95 22.33 2.84
CA ILE A 320 5.65 23.75 2.78
C ILE A 320 4.19 23.93 3.16
N GLU A 321 3.93 24.48 4.34
CA GLU A 321 2.58 24.83 4.78
C GLU A 321 2.30 26.29 4.44
N GLU A 322 1.25 26.53 3.65
CA GLU A 322 0.74 27.86 3.34
C GLU A 322 -0.56 28.07 4.13
N TYR A 323 -0.52 28.99 5.09
CA TYR A 323 -1.64 29.40 5.91
C TYR A 323 -2.31 30.59 5.22
N PHE A 324 -3.55 30.43 4.77
CA PHE A 324 -4.33 31.51 4.17
C PHE A 324 -5.36 32.00 5.17
N GLU A 325 -5.38 33.31 5.44
CA GLU A 325 -6.43 33.92 6.25
C GLU A 325 -7.78 33.78 5.54
N VAL A 326 -8.82 33.42 6.29
CA VAL A 326 -10.16 33.21 5.75
C VAL A 326 -11.21 33.94 6.55
N ILE A 327 -12.25 34.39 5.84
CA ILE A 327 -13.49 34.89 6.43
C ILE A 327 -14.57 33.84 6.20
N GLU A 328 -15.35 33.57 7.23
CA GLU A 328 -16.47 32.63 7.18
C GLU A 328 -17.74 33.34 6.72
N LYS A 329 -18.30 32.91 5.61
CA LYS A 329 -19.60 33.37 5.13
C LYS A 329 -20.62 32.24 5.26
N LYS A 330 -21.69 32.49 6.01
CA LYS A 330 -22.83 31.56 6.11
C LYS A 330 -23.72 31.72 4.88
N LYS A 331 -23.91 30.65 4.13
CA LYS A 331 -24.86 30.60 3.00
C LYS A 331 -25.94 29.56 3.30
N LYS A 332 -27.20 29.95 3.16
CA LYS A 332 -28.33 29.02 3.28
C LYS A 332 -28.26 28.03 2.12
N VAL A 333 -28.31 26.73 2.42
CA VAL A 333 -28.33 25.68 1.42
C VAL A 333 -29.78 25.53 0.92
N PRO A 334 -30.02 25.46 -0.40
CA PRO A 334 -31.36 25.19 -0.92
C PRO A 334 -31.92 23.88 -0.36
N GLU A 335 -33.18 23.92 0.06
CA GLU A 335 -33.85 22.79 0.70
C GLU A 335 -33.84 21.50 -0.15
N ASN A 336 -34.06 21.62 -1.46
CA ASN A 336 -34.05 20.48 -2.39
C ASN A 336 -32.69 19.75 -2.40
N VAL A 337 -31.58 20.50 -2.25
CA VAL A 337 -30.24 19.91 -2.19
C VAL A 337 -30.03 19.15 -0.89
N LEU A 338 -30.50 19.70 0.24
CA LEU A 338 -30.43 19.02 1.54
C LEU A 338 -31.28 17.75 1.56
N LYS A 339 -32.53 17.82 1.08
CA LYS A 339 -33.44 16.66 1.00
C LYS A 339 -32.82 15.54 0.16
N LYS A 340 -32.27 15.87 -1.00
CA LYS A 340 -31.60 14.90 -1.87
C LYS A 340 -30.38 14.26 -1.18
N ALA A 341 -29.47 15.07 -0.63
CA ALA A 341 -28.29 14.56 0.04
C ALA A 341 -28.61 13.67 1.25
N LEU A 342 -29.60 14.06 2.06
CA LEU A 342 -30.09 13.26 3.18
C LEU A 342 -30.71 11.96 2.71
N LYS A 343 -31.56 11.99 1.68
CA LYS A 343 -32.21 10.80 1.11
C LYS A 343 -31.18 9.82 0.56
N ASP A 344 -30.23 10.30 -0.24
CA ASP A 344 -29.20 9.45 -0.86
C ASP A 344 -28.32 8.81 0.22
N PHE A 345 -27.91 9.59 1.23
CA PHE A 345 -27.14 9.07 2.36
C PHE A 345 -27.92 7.99 3.14
N LEU A 346 -29.19 8.26 3.47
CA LEU A 346 -30.03 7.32 4.21
C LEU A 346 -30.28 6.05 3.41
N LEU A 347 -30.57 6.16 2.12
CA LEU A 347 -30.81 5.02 1.23
C LEU A 347 -29.60 4.07 1.17
N VAL A 348 -28.41 4.62 0.90
CA VAL A 348 -27.17 3.84 0.79
C VAL A 348 -26.83 3.13 2.10
N ASN A 349 -27.09 3.77 3.24
CA ASN A 349 -26.76 3.20 4.54
C ASN A 349 -27.83 2.26 5.10
N LEU A 350 -29.09 2.38 4.67
CA LEU A 350 -30.18 1.54 5.15
C LEU A 350 -30.36 0.27 4.31
N ILE A 351 -30.14 0.35 2.98
CA ILE A 351 -30.20 -0.84 2.12
C ILE A 351 -29.18 -1.91 2.54
N LYS A 352 -28.01 -1.51 3.05
CA LYS A 352 -26.99 -2.44 3.56
C LYS A 352 -27.44 -3.28 4.76
N GLU A 353 -28.46 -2.84 5.48
CA GLU A 353 -29.00 -3.56 6.64
C GLU A 353 -30.14 -4.52 6.26
N ILE A 354 -30.64 -4.42 5.02
CA ILE A 354 -31.74 -5.23 4.50
C ILE A 354 -31.14 -6.46 3.78
N PRO A 355 -31.57 -7.69 4.12
CA PRO A 355 -31.13 -8.89 3.42
C PRO A 355 -31.43 -8.84 1.91
N GLU A 356 -30.55 -9.39 1.08
CA GLU A 356 -30.73 -9.37 -0.38
C GLU A 356 -32.01 -10.08 -0.85
N GLU A 357 -32.44 -11.09 -0.10
CA GLU A 357 -33.65 -11.88 -0.36
C GLU A 357 -34.95 -11.13 0.01
N ALA A 358 -34.85 -10.01 0.74
CA ALA A 358 -36.01 -9.25 1.20
C ALA A 358 -36.60 -8.41 0.06
N LYS A 359 -37.92 -8.49 -0.13
CA LYS A 359 -38.63 -7.69 -1.14
C LYS A 359 -39.07 -6.36 -0.55
N ILE A 360 -38.51 -5.26 -1.04
CA ILE A 360 -38.93 -3.92 -0.61
C ILE A 360 -40.35 -3.64 -1.10
N VAL A 361 -41.26 -3.35 -0.17
CA VAL A 361 -42.68 -3.05 -0.42
C VAL A 361 -42.90 -1.54 -0.53
N ASN A 362 -42.35 -0.77 0.42
CA ASN A 362 -42.58 0.66 0.48
C ASN A 362 -41.35 1.42 1.04
N LYS A 363 -41.23 2.69 0.66
CA LYS A 363 -40.17 3.59 1.13
C LYS A 363 -40.77 4.96 1.43
N THR A 364 -40.73 5.35 2.70
CA THR A 364 -41.27 6.65 3.15
C THR A 364 -40.15 7.49 3.74
N THR A 365 -40.02 8.74 3.30
CA THR A 365 -39.04 9.68 3.85
C THR A 365 -39.73 10.91 4.39
N ASN A 366 -39.60 11.14 5.69
CA ASN A 366 -40.15 12.30 6.39
C ASN A 366 -39.05 13.31 6.68
N TYR A 367 -39.32 14.59 6.45
CA TYR A 367 -38.39 15.68 6.72
C TYR A 367 -38.96 16.64 7.76
N LYS A 368 -38.11 17.07 8.70
CA LYS A 368 -38.47 18.07 9.71
C LYS A 368 -37.35 19.08 9.85
N ILE A 369 -37.69 20.37 9.84
CA ILE A 369 -36.72 21.43 10.16
C ILE A 369 -36.89 21.78 11.63
N ASP A 370 -35.79 21.75 12.36
CA ASP A 370 -35.74 22.14 13.76
C ASP A 370 -34.51 23.03 13.99
N GLY A 371 -34.76 24.30 14.30
CA GLY A 371 -33.74 25.35 14.39
C GLY A 371 -32.88 25.47 13.12
N ASN A 372 -31.57 25.23 13.26
CA ASN A 372 -30.59 25.30 12.17
C ASN A 372 -30.30 23.95 11.50
N MET A 373 -31.11 22.92 11.79
CA MET A 373 -30.90 21.55 11.30
C MET A 373 -32.14 21.06 10.55
N MET A 374 -31.91 20.35 9.44
CA MET A 374 -32.93 19.54 8.78
C MET A 374 -32.71 18.08 9.16
N TRP A 375 -33.76 17.46 9.68
CA TRP A 375 -33.86 16.04 9.98
C TRP A 375 -34.56 15.33 8.83
N ALA A 376 -34.07 14.13 8.50
CA ALA A 376 -34.74 13.19 7.63
C ALA A 376 -34.81 11.84 8.35
N ASN A 377 -35.99 11.22 8.36
CA ASN A 377 -36.19 9.83 8.76
C ASN A 377 -36.64 9.03 7.53
N LEU A 378 -35.91 7.97 7.20
CA LEU A 378 -36.26 7.03 6.13
C LEU A 378 -36.74 5.73 6.78
N THR A 379 -37.98 5.35 6.46
CA THR A 379 -38.57 4.05 6.82
C THR A 379 -38.72 3.22 5.56
N ILE A 380 -38.17 2.01 5.55
CA ILE A 380 -38.33 1.03 4.47
C ILE A 380 -39.14 -0.15 5.02
N GLU A 381 -40.25 -0.44 4.38
CA GLU A 381 -41.06 -1.65 4.61
C GLU A 381 -40.56 -2.75 3.68
N ALA A 382 -40.18 -3.89 4.25
CA ALA A 382 -39.71 -5.04 3.50
C ALA A 382 -40.53 -6.29 3.85
N LEU A 383 -40.79 -7.12 2.86
CA LEU A 383 -41.34 -8.45 3.02
C LEU A 383 -40.17 -9.44 3.02
N GLU A 384 -39.93 -10.11 4.14
CA GLU A 384 -38.81 -11.04 4.30
C GLU A 384 -39.20 -12.25 5.15
N SER A 385 -38.42 -13.33 5.02
CA SER A 385 -38.55 -14.49 5.91
C SER A 385 -37.98 -14.15 7.29
N ILE A 386 -38.76 -14.39 8.33
CA ILE A 386 -38.38 -14.11 9.72
C ILE A 386 -38.25 -15.37 10.57
N GLY A 387 -38.49 -16.57 10.03
CA GLY A 387 -38.37 -17.81 10.80
C GLY A 387 -36.91 -18.24 10.96
N ILE A 388 -36.51 -18.58 12.19
CA ILE A 388 -35.25 -19.27 12.49
C ILE A 388 -35.53 -20.46 13.40
N GLU A 389 -34.79 -21.55 13.20
CA GLU A 389 -34.90 -22.76 14.02
C GLU A 389 -34.29 -22.51 15.41
N LYS A 390 -34.98 -22.96 16.46
CA LYS A 390 -34.52 -22.96 17.85
C LYS A 390 -34.68 -24.38 18.39
N GLY A 391 -33.57 -25.03 18.77
CA GLY A 391 -33.62 -26.33 19.44
C GLY A 391 -34.31 -26.23 20.81
N PHE A 392 -34.90 -27.35 21.27
CA PHE A 392 -35.45 -27.42 22.63
C PHE A 392 -34.33 -27.37 23.66
N ASP A 393 -34.46 -26.51 24.68
CA ASP A 393 -33.60 -26.55 25.86
C ASP A 393 -34.01 -27.75 26.72
N VAL A 394 -33.03 -28.55 27.15
CA VAL A 394 -33.25 -29.80 27.91
C VAL A 394 -34.00 -29.57 29.23
N ASN A 395 -34.02 -28.33 29.75
CA ASN A 395 -34.72 -27.95 30.98
C ASN A 395 -36.21 -27.55 30.79
N GLU A 396 -36.71 -27.38 29.57
CA GLU A 396 -38.12 -27.02 29.29
C GLU A 396 -39.03 -28.24 29.06
N LEU A 397 -38.48 -29.46 29.12
CA LEU A 397 -39.22 -30.71 28.94
C LEU A 397 -39.86 -31.23 30.23
N ASP A 398 -39.40 -30.76 31.40
CA ASP A 398 -39.80 -31.29 32.71
C ASP A 398 -40.93 -30.47 33.39
N ILE A 399 -41.43 -29.40 32.77
CA ILE A 399 -42.37 -28.46 33.43
C ILE A 399 -43.85 -28.72 33.07
N ASP A 400 -44.13 -29.51 32.02
CA ASP A 400 -45.51 -29.77 31.57
C ASP A 400 -46.11 -31.09 32.12
N GLU A 401 -45.43 -31.83 33.02
CA GLU A 401 -45.96 -33.07 33.65
C GLU A 401 -46.71 -32.87 34.97
N GLU A 402 -46.77 -31.65 35.52
CA GLU A 402 -47.58 -31.33 36.72
C GLU A 402 -48.60 -30.20 36.45
N GLU A 403 -49.73 -30.52 35.82
CA GLU A 403 -51.02 -29.85 36.06
C GLU A 403 -52.22 -30.75 35.75
#